data_AF-A0A183HEV1-F1
#
_entry.id   AF-A0A183HEV1-F1
#
_cell.length_a   1.000
_cell.length_b   1.000
_cell.length_c   1.000
_cell.angle_alpha   90.00
_cell.angle_beta   90.00
_cell.angle_gamma   90.00
#
_symmetry.space_group_name_H-M   'P 1'
#
loop_
_entity.id
_entity.type
_entity.pdbx_description
1 polymer ?
#
loop_
_entity_poly.entity_id
_entity_poly.type
_entity_poly.pdbx_seq_one_letter_code
_entity_poly.pdbx_strand_id
1 'polypeptide(L)'
;MPFRLIRLFVIAVYVFADITLTLYRRFQLNECDRVSYTAHIAGAITGVLMGIVILHNLKILYWERILMVVSLVLFATVFLFLTVMVIFVNPFSEPIWDTMLCKKEANLVNIHDSSTDFMDYW
;
A
#
# COMPACT_ATOMS: atom_id res chain seq x y z
N MET A 1 -6.81 11.17 -29.27
CA MET A 1 -5.50 10.91 -28.64
C MET A 1 -4.78 9.80 -29.41
N PRO A 2 -3.74 10.13 -30.19
CA PRO A 2 -3.07 9.19 -31.09
C PRO A 2 -2.15 8.17 -30.38
N PHE A 3 -1.83 8.36 -29.10
CA PHE A 3 -0.84 7.54 -28.37
C PHE A 3 -1.44 6.72 -27.22
N ARG A 4 -2.60 6.09 -27.42
CA ARG A 4 -3.30 5.33 -26.36
C ARG A 4 -2.48 4.15 -25.86
N LEU A 5 -1.82 3.45 -26.78
CA LEU A 5 -0.97 2.29 -26.48
C LEU A 5 0.29 2.67 -25.71
N ILE A 6 0.92 3.79 -26.06
CA ILE A 6 2.14 4.28 -25.38
C ILE A 6 1.80 4.66 -23.93
N ARG A 7 0.67 5.35 -23.72
CA ARG A 7 0.21 5.70 -22.37
C ARG A 7 -0.06 4.45 -21.53
N LEU A 8 -0.73 3.45 -22.10
CA LEU A 8 -1.00 2.18 -21.42
C LEU A 8 0.30 1.44 -21.10
N PHE A 9 1.25 1.42 -22.03
CA PHE A 9 2.55 0.79 -21.84
C PHE A 9 3.35 1.44 -20.70
N VAL A 10 3.41 2.78 -20.65
CA VAL A 10 4.10 3.51 -19.58
C VAL A 10 3.48 3.21 -18.21
N ILE A 11 2.14 3.21 -18.12
CA ILE A 11 1.42 2.88 -16.88
C ILE A 11 1.69 1.42 -16.49
N ALA A 12 1.64 0.49 -17.44
CA ALA A 12 1.89 -0.92 -17.18
C ALA A 12 3.32 -1.14 -16.65
N VAL A 13 4.33 -0.57 -17.31
CA VAL A 13 5.73 -0.66 -16.87
C VAL A 13 5.91 -0.11 -15.46
N TYR A 14 5.28 1.02 -15.15
CA TYR A 14 5.33 1.60 -13.80
C TYR A 14 4.74 0.65 -12.74
N VAL A 15 3.55 0.09 -13.01
CA VAL A 15 2.90 -0.87 -12.10
C VAL A 15 3.74 -2.15 -11.94
N PHE A 16 4.29 -2.68 -13.03
CA PHE A 16 5.14 -3.86 -12.97
C PHE A 16 6.43 -3.60 -12.20
N ALA A 17 7.05 -2.43 -12.37
CA ALA A 17 8.25 -2.07 -11.63
C ALA A 17 7.98 -2.00 -10.11
N ASP A 18 6.85 -1.40 -9.72
CA ASP A 18 6.43 -1.30 -8.32
C ASP A 18 6.23 -2.70 -7.70
N ILE A 19 5.50 -3.58 -8.39
CA ILE A 19 5.26 -4.97 -7.95
C ILE A 19 6.56 -5.76 -7.88
N THR A 20 7.42 -5.64 -8.90
CA THR A 20 8.68 -6.39 -8.99
C THR A 20 9.66 -5.98 -7.90
N LEU A 21 9.80 -4.68 -7.63
CA LEU A 21 10.67 -4.18 -6.57
C LEU A 21 10.21 -4.68 -5.19
N THR A 22 8.88 -4.74 -4.99
CA THR A 22 8.30 -5.24 -3.75
C THR A 22 8.53 -6.76 -3.59
N LEU A 23 8.31 -7.54 -4.65
CA LEU A 23 8.59 -8.98 -4.66
C LEU A 23 10.07 -9.29 -4.45
N TYR A 24 10.96 -8.55 -5.12
CA TYR A 24 12.40 -8.72 -5.00
C TYR A 24 12.86 -8.52 -3.56
N ARG A 25 12.39 -7.43 -2.92
CA ARG A 25 12.69 -7.16 -1.52
C ARG A 25 12.18 -8.29 -0.63
N ARG A 26 10.96 -8.78 -0.86
CA ARG A 26 10.36 -9.86 -0.06
C ARG A 26 11.09 -11.21 -0.14
N PHE A 27 11.60 -11.60 -1.31
CA PHE A 27 12.17 -12.93 -1.51
C PHE A 27 13.70 -12.97 -1.33
N GLN A 28 14.41 -11.89 -1.62
CA GLN A 28 15.88 -11.88 -1.61
C GLN A 28 16.46 -11.22 -0.34
N LEU A 29 15.76 -10.25 0.22
CA LEU A 29 16.15 -9.55 1.43
C LEU A 29 15.16 -10.01 2.51
N ASN A 30 15.54 -10.98 3.33
CA ASN A 30 14.75 -11.38 4.52
C ASN A 30 14.74 -10.27 5.59
N GLU A 31 14.74 -9.00 5.16
CA GLU A 31 14.68 -7.84 6.02
C GLU A 31 13.27 -7.70 6.56
N CYS A 32 13.22 -7.37 7.84
CA CYS A 32 12.08 -6.85 8.57
C CYS A 32 11.50 -5.59 7.92
N ASP A 33 10.77 -5.76 6.82
CA ASP A 33 10.30 -4.62 6.05
C ASP A 33 9.18 -3.89 6.82
N ARG A 34 9.43 -2.63 7.19
CA ARG A 34 8.46 -1.75 7.87
C ARG A 34 7.37 -1.23 6.94
N VAL A 35 7.41 -1.63 5.66
CA VAL A 35 6.45 -1.21 4.64
C VAL A 35 5.17 -2.01 4.79
N SER A 36 4.05 -1.30 4.98
CA SER A 36 2.73 -1.91 5.08
C SER A 36 2.22 -2.31 3.69
N TYR A 37 2.30 -3.60 3.35
CA TYR A 37 1.71 -4.19 2.14
C TYR A 37 0.21 -3.90 2.04
N THR A 38 -0.49 -3.89 3.18
CA THR A 38 -1.90 -3.54 3.25
C THR A 38 -2.16 -2.11 2.80
N ALA A 39 -1.25 -1.17 3.10
CA ALA A 39 -1.36 0.22 2.67
C ALA A 39 -1.14 0.37 1.15
N HIS A 40 -0.18 -0.36 0.56
CA HIS A 40 0.03 -0.34 -0.89
C HIS A 40 -1.17 -0.91 -1.65
N ILE A 41 -1.71 -2.04 -1.21
CA ILE A 41 -2.89 -2.65 -1.85
C ILE A 41 -4.11 -1.75 -1.69
N ALA A 42 -4.34 -1.19 -0.49
CA ALA A 42 -5.42 -0.24 -0.27
C ALA A 42 -5.27 1.03 -1.12
N GLY A 43 -4.04 1.55 -1.24
CA GLY A 43 -3.71 2.67 -2.11
C GLY A 43 -3.97 2.39 -3.59
N ALA A 44 -3.62 1.18 -4.07
CA ALA A 44 -3.88 0.76 -5.44
C ALA A 44 -5.38 0.66 -5.72
N ILE A 45 -6.16 0.04 -4.81
CA ILE A 45 -7.60 -0.10 -4.96
C ILE A 45 -8.29 1.26 -4.97
N THR A 46 -7.97 2.13 -4.01
CA THR A 46 -8.54 3.48 -3.92
C THR A 46 -8.15 4.34 -5.12
N GLY A 47 -6.91 4.24 -5.58
CA GLY A 47 -6.41 4.90 -6.80
C GLY A 47 -7.13 4.44 -8.06
N VAL A 48 -7.42 3.15 -8.22
CA VAL A 48 -8.21 2.62 -9.36
C VAL A 48 -9.65 3.13 -9.31
N LEU A 49 -10.31 3.04 -8.15
CA LEU A 49 -11.68 3.51 -7.97
C LEU A 49 -11.83 5.01 -8.29
N MET A 50 -10.93 5.83 -7.75
CA MET A 50 -10.91 7.27 -7.99
C MET A 50 -10.46 7.60 -9.41
N GLY A 51 -9.53 6.84 -9.97
CA GLY A 51 -9.06 7.00 -11.35
C GLY A 51 -10.19 6.83 -12.37
N ILE A 52 -11.10 5.86 -12.17
CA ILE A 52 -12.28 5.67 -13.01
C ILE A 52 -13.23 6.89 -12.95
N VAL A 53 -13.34 7.55 -11.80
CA VAL A 53 -14.17 8.76 -11.63
C VAL A 53 -13.53 9.99 -12.28
N ILE A 54 -12.21 10.16 -12.13
CA ILE A 54 -11.48 11.34 -12.62
C ILE A 54 -11.29 11.29 -14.15
N LEU A 55 -11.02 10.12 -14.72
CA LEU A 55 -10.77 9.99 -16.16
C LEU A 55 -12.09 10.00 -16.94
N HIS A 56 -12.59 11.21 -17.21
CA HIS A 56 -13.75 11.40 -18.05
C HIS A 56 -13.44 11.01 -19.51
N ASN A 57 -14.18 10.03 -20.05
CA ASN A 57 -14.02 9.61 -21.44
C ASN A 57 -14.59 10.68 -22.40
N LEU A 58 -13.96 10.84 -23.57
CA LEU A 58 -14.38 11.82 -24.60
C LEU A 58 -15.75 11.47 -25.23
N LYS A 59 -16.17 10.21 -25.15
CA LYS A 59 -17.49 9.72 -25.59
C LYS A 59 -18.04 8.80 -24.51
N ILE A 60 -18.99 9.29 -23.71
CA ILE A 60 -19.63 8.50 -22.66
C ILE A 60 -20.50 7.40 -23.27
N LEU A 61 -20.23 6.16 -22.89
CA LEU A 61 -21.15 5.03 -23.08
C LEU A 61 -22.01 4.86 -21.80
N TYR A 62 -23.24 4.34 -21.94
CA TYR A 62 -24.13 4.14 -20.79
C TYR A 62 -23.52 3.25 -19.69
N TRP A 63 -22.77 2.21 -20.07
CA TRP A 63 -22.06 1.33 -19.12
C TRP A 63 -20.94 2.04 -18.36
N GLU A 64 -20.25 2.99 -18.99
CA GLU A 64 -19.19 3.78 -18.33
C GLU A 64 -19.78 4.69 -17.25
N ARG A 65 -20.98 5.25 -17.50
CA ARG A 65 -21.69 6.04 -16.48
C ARG A 65 -22.09 5.19 -15.28
N ILE A 66 -22.55 3.96 -15.50
CA ILE A 66 -22.87 3.04 -14.40
C ILE A 66 -21.59 2.69 -13.62
N LEU A 67 -20.49 2.37 -14.30
CA LEU A 67 -19.21 2.07 -13.66
C LEU A 67 -18.68 3.24 -12.83
N MET A 68 -18.79 4.47 -13.33
CA MET A 68 -18.41 5.68 -12.60
C MET A 68 -19.23 5.88 -11.32
N VAL A 69 -20.55 5.69 -11.40
CA VAL A 69 -21.42 5.81 -10.23
C VAL A 69 -21.11 4.72 -9.20
N VAL A 70 -20.93 3.49 -9.64
CA VAL A 70 -20.57 2.36 -8.76
C VAL A 70 -19.21 2.60 -8.10
N SER A 71 -18.18 3.03 -8.84
CA SER A 71 -16.86 3.29 -8.28
C SER A 71 -16.87 4.45 -7.28
N LEU A 72 -17.68 5.49 -7.54
CA LEU A 72 -17.85 6.62 -6.63
C LEU A 72 -18.56 6.22 -5.33
N VAL A 73 -19.65 5.44 -5.41
CA VAL A 73 -20.37 4.94 -4.22
C VAL A 73 -19.47 4.03 -3.39
N LEU A 74 -18.72 3.14 -4.04
CA LEU A 74 -17.81 2.22 -3.36
C LEU A 74 -16.66 2.97 -2.68
N PHE A 75 -16.05 3.94 -3.36
CA PHE A 75 -15.03 4.81 -2.78
C PHE A 75 -15.57 5.58 -1.57
N ALA A 76 -16.74 6.19 -1.68
CA ALA A 76 -17.36 6.94 -0.58
C ALA A 76 -17.64 6.04 0.64
N THR A 77 -18.12 4.82 0.41
CA THR A 77 -18.41 3.85 1.48
C THR A 77 -17.14 3.44 2.21
N VAL A 78 -16.07 3.09 1.47
CA VAL A 78 -14.78 2.72 2.07
C VAL A 78 -14.17 3.90 2.82
N PHE A 79 -14.23 5.11 2.26
CA PHE A 79 -13.71 6.31 2.91
C PHE A 79 -14.44 6.61 4.21
N LEU A 80 -15.77 6.57 4.22
CA LEU A 80 -16.57 6.74 5.44
C LEU A 80 -16.28 5.67 6.49
N PHE A 81 -16.16 4.41 6.07
CA PHE A 81 -15.81 3.33 6.99
C PHE A 81 -14.44 3.55 7.64
N LEU A 82 -13.44 3.96 6.85
CA LEU A 82 -12.10 4.24 7.37
C LEU A 82 -12.07 5.46 8.30
N THR A 83 -12.78 6.54 7.97
CA THR A 83 -12.82 7.71 8.86
C THR A 83 -13.51 7.39 10.19
N VAL A 84 -14.60 6.61 10.16
CA VAL A 84 -15.26 6.09 11.36
C VAL A 84 -14.28 5.24 12.17
N MET A 85 -13.58 4.31 11.54
CA MET A 85 -12.58 3.48 12.22
C MET A 85 -11.48 4.31 12.88
N VAL A 86 -10.95 5.33 12.20
CA VAL A 86 -9.92 6.22 12.78
C VAL A 86 -10.44 6.98 14.01
N ILE A 87 -11.71 7.35 14.04
CA ILE A 87 -12.31 8.09 15.18
C ILE A 87 -12.54 7.16 16.38
N PHE A 88 -12.99 5.93 16.14
CA PHE A 88 -13.38 5.01 17.21
C PHE A 88 -12.28 4.04 17.67
N VAL A 89 -11.26 3.79 16.86
CA VAL A 89 -10.15 2.88 17.20
C VAL A 89 -9.02 3.67 17.86
N ASN A 90 -8.61 3.23 19.05
CA ASN A 90 -7.46 3.82 19.75
C ASN A 90 -6.18 3.65 18.91
N PRO A 91 -5.30 4.66 18.85
CA PRO A 91 -4.10 4.64 18.00
C PRO A 91 -3.07 3.56 18.38
N PHE A 92 -3.23 2.90 19.52
CA PHE A 92 -2.33 1.86 20.03
C PHE A 92 -2.98 0.46 20.08
N SER A 93 -3.89 0.14 19.15
CA SER A 93 -4.39 -1.23 19.00
C SER A 93 -3.27 -2.16 18.55
N GLU A 94 -3.22 -3.37 19.14
CA GLU A 94 -2.25 -4.39 18.75
C GLU A 94 -2.42 -4.73 17.25
N PRO A 95 -1.31 -4.88 16.50
CA PRO A 95 -1.40 -5.23 15.10
C PRO A 95 -2.07 -6.61 14.96
N ILE A 96 -3.03 -6.71 14.03
CA ILE A 96 -3.79 -7.94 13.76
C ILE A 96 -2.87 -9.10 13.31
N TRP A 97 -1.69 -8.78 12.76
CA TRP A 97 -0.73 -9.75 12.25
C TRP A 97 0.46 -9.85 13.19
N ASP A 98 0.71 -11.06 13.69
CA ASP A 98 1.75 -11.34 14.67
C ASP A 98 3.14 -11.29 14.00
N THR A 99 3.88 -10.20 14.20
CA THR A 99 5.23 -9.97 13.63
C THR A 99 6.34 -10.55 14.51
N MET A 100 6.10 -11.74 15.07
CA MET A 100 6.96 -12.38 16.09
C MET A 100 8.41 -12.59 15.63
N LEU A 101 8.60 -12.96 14.35
CA LEU A 101 9.94 -13.14 13.77
C LEU A 101 10.74 -11.84 13.76
N CYS A 102 10.06 -10.73 13.49
CA CYS A 102 10.70 -9.44 13.35
C CYS A 102 10.97 -8.75 14.69
N LYS A 103 10.06 -8.92 15.66
CA LYS A 103 10.24 -8.45 17.03
C LYS A 103 11.46 -9.09 17.70
N LYS A 104 11.72 -10.37 17.40
CA LYS A 104 12.88 -11.12 17.92
C LYS A 104 14.20 -10.59 17.35
N GLU A 105 14.28 -10.36 16.05
CA GLU A 105 15.48 -9.84 15.39
C GLU A 105 15.81 -8.40 15.83
N ALA A 106 14.80 -7.52 15.91
CA ALA A 106 14.99 -6.18 16.44
C ALA A 106 15.46 -6.17 17.91
N ASN A 107 14.97 -7.08 18.75
CA ASN A 107 15.47 -7.22 20.12
C ASN A 107 16.93 -7.68 20.15
N LEU A 108 17.31 -8.63 19.29
CA LEU A 108 18.69 -9.11 19.21
C LEU A 108 19.66 -8.02 18.73
N VAL A 109 19.27 -7.18 17.76
CA VAL A 109 20.06 -6.03 17.31
C VAL A 109 20.26 -5.03 18.45
N ASN A 110 19.20 -4.66 19.19
CA ASN A 110 19.34 -3.72 20.32
C ASN A 110 20.23 -4.28 21.45
N ILE A 111 20.15 -5.59 21.72
CA ILE A 111 21.01 -6.23 22.74
C ILE A 111 22.47 -6.27 22.28
N HIS A 112 22.71 -6.53 20.99
CA HIS A 112 24.05 -6.53 20.42
C HIS A 112 24.65 -5.12 20.44
N ASP A 113 23.89 -4.10 20.05
CA ASP A 113 24.30 -2.69 20.03
C ASP A 113 24.63 -2.20 21.46
N SER A 114 23.77 -2.54 22.42
CA SER A 114 24.02 -2.25 23.84
C SER A 114 25.24 -2.98 24.42
N SER A 115 25.58 -4.16 23.90
CA SER A 115 26.77 -4.91 24.36
C SER A 115 28.05 -4.37 23.73
N THR A 116 28.01 -3.91 22.48
CA THR A 116 29.15 -3.27 21.82
C THR A 116 29.45 -1.91 22.42
N ASP A 117 28.43 -1.08 22.65
CA ASP A 117 28.60 0.20 23.35
C ASP A 117 29.26 -0.01 24.72
N PHE A 118 28.84 -1.03 25.49
CA PHE A 118 29.43 -1.29 26.80
C PHE A 118 30.90 -1.74 26.72
N MET A 119 31.31 -2.43 25.65
CA MET A 119 32.70 -2.88 25.46
C MET A 119 33.64 -1.76 25.03
N ASP A 120 33.12 -0.67 24.46
CA ASP A 120 33.92 0.49 24.05
C ASP A 120 34.27 1.43 25.23
N TYR A 121 33.69 1.22 26.41
CA TYR A 121 33.94 2.01 27.63
C TYR A 121 34.87 1.33 28.67
N TRP A 122 35.46 0.17 28.34
CA TRP A 122 36.47 -0.54 29.15
C TRP A 122 37.76 -0.76 28.36
#